data_AF-A0AAP2AHT4-F1
#
_entry.id   AF-A0AAP2AHT4-F1
#
_cell.length_a   1.000
_cell.length_b   1.000
_cell.length_c   1.000
_cell.angle_alpha   90.00
_cell.angle_beta   90.00
_cell.angle_gamma   90.00
#
_symmetry.space_group_name_H-M   'P 1'
#
loop_
_entity.id
_entity.type
_entity.pdbx_description
1 polymer ?
#
loop_
_entity_poly.entity_id
_entity_poly.type
_entity_poly.pdbx_seq_one_letter_code
_entity_poly.pdbx_strand_id
1 'polypeptide(L)'
;MLRKIDKNTGFNASEGKLINLADNAFLGLWSYANIHSDEGYSKNKTGKEVCDLLVVFGDNVIIFSDKSIKFNEDKDISIAWKRWFRGSVIDSSRQLYGAEKFIKENPHRIYIDKDCKVKFPVKINKTSRFHLVAVTDNISAPAKKYFDSLSKGSSATLVNAFIYDAKECLNNIFCVGDLYPNKTFIHVLDELSLTLLLTELNTATDFIGYLIAKEKAVREQRLVISLGEEEILASYLLGDKKIISDDILREQGLVSIPEGEWVHYTKSFQYQHAIAIKKGSIFWDDLIENCSKSILAANVGFFGDQPFSMHEAAIREVAKESRSSRYYLSKLFKEKMDSVPSHIMSSMLVESPDESGKFYLLLLVPQKDEIDYLTYREHRVALINMYCPIAFARHKKIKKIIAIATEPKNNSGRSEDIIYIHFPKPMPRDERAEILKAARDINVMSDFVPWKQSATIKHYTPPNSNMQKLGRNEPCYCGSGKKYKKCHG
;
A
#
# COMPACT_ATOMS: atom_id res chain seq x y z
N MET A 1 12.24 -6.31 20.66
CA MET A 1 13.16 -6.95 19.71
C MET A 1 12.39 -7.62 18.60
N LEU A 2 12.75 -7.27 17.36
CA LEU A 2 12.22 -7.88 16.16
C LEU A 2 12.60 -9.36 16.13
N ARG A 3 11.66 -10.21 15.68
CA ARG A 3 11.89 -11.64 15.50
C ARG A 3 11.48 -12.00 14.09
N LYS A 4 12.11 -13.04 13.54
CA LYS A 4 11.75 -13.57 12.23
C LYS A 4 10.27 -13.97 12.24
N ILE A 5 9.54 -13.60 11.18
CA ILE A 5 8.14 -13.92 10.96
C ILE A 5 8.05 -14.78 9.71
N ASP A 6 7.75 -16.07 9.91
CA ASP A 6 7.49 -17.01 8.83
C ASP A 6 5.98 -17.01 8.55
N LYS A 7 5.59 -16.49 7.37
CA LYS A 7 4.19 -16.43 6.94
C LYS A 7 3.75 -17.77 6.33
N ASN A 8 2.46 -18.09 6.46
CA ASN A 8 1.86 -19.18 5.70
C ASN A 8 1.82 -18.85 4.20
N THR A 9 1.89 -19.88 3.37
CA THR A 9 1.83 -19.79 1.90
C THR A 9 0.48 -20.25 1.32
N GLY A 10 -0.54 -20.39 2.17
CA GLY A 10 -1.80 -21.06 1.85
C GLY A 10 -1.73 -22.58 2.01
N PHE A 11 -2.87 -23.21 2.32
CA PHE A 11 -3.01 -24.66 2.48
C PHE A 11 -3.47 -25.38 1.21
N ASN A 12 -4.03 -24.65 0.25
CA ASN A 12 -4.50 -25.18 -1.02
C ASN A 12 -4.05 -24.30 -2.21
N ALA A 13 -4.25 -24.78 -3.44
CA ALA A 13 -3.79 -24.10 -4.65
C ALA A 13 -4.46 -22.73 -4.88
N SER A 14 -5.75 -22.59 -4.54
CA SER A 14 -6.47 -21.32 -4.66
C SER A 14 -6.02 -20.31 -3.59
N GLU A 15 -5.90 -20.75 -2.33
CA GLU A 15 -5.31 -19.93 -1.26
C GLU A 15 -3.88 -19.48 -1.63
N GLY A 16 -3.08 -20.36 -2.23
CA GLY A 16 -1.75 -20.05 -2.76
C GLY A 16 -1.78 -18.99 -3.87
N LYS A 17 -2.76 -19.02 -4.77
CA LYS A 17 -2.95 -17.98 -5.78
C LYS A 17 -3.37 -16.64 -5.16
N LEU A 18 -4.29 -16.68 -4.20
CA LEU A 18 -4.77 -15.49 -3.48
C LEU A 18 -3.62 -14.80 -2.73
N ILE A 19 -2.80 -15.54 -1.98
CA ILE A 19 -1.65 -14.95 -1.26
C ILE A 19 -0.62 -14.37 -2.23
N ASN A 20 -0.37 -15.00 -3.37
CA ASN A 20 0.57 -14.46 -4.37
C ASN A 20 0.06 -13.15 -4.99
N LEU A 21 -1.23 -13.07 -5.33
CA LEU A 21 -1.84 -11.83 -5.80
C LEU A 21 -1.79 -10.73 -4.73
N ALA A 22 -2.09 -11.08 -3.48
CA ALA A 22 -2.03 -10.17 -2.36
C ALA A 22 -0.60 -9.70 -2.06
N ASP A 23 0.40 -10.58 -2.05
CA ASP A 23 1.79 -10.22 -1.80
C ASP A 23 2.33 -9.29 -2.90
N ASN A 24 1.89 -9.44 -4.14
CA ASN A 24 2.21 -8.51 -5.23
C ASN A 24 1.53 -7.14 -5.06
N ALA A 25 0.28 -7.09 -4.62
CA ALA A 25 -0.47 -5.83 -4.46
C ALA A 25 -0.11 -5.06 -3.17
N PHE A 26 0.21 -5.79 -2.09
CA PHE A 26 0.47 -5.26 -0.76
C PHE A 26 1.95 -5.38 -0.35
N LEU A 27 2.83 -5.86 -1.23
CA LEU A 27 4.28 -5.97 -1.00
C LEU A 27 4.66 -6.78 0.26
N GLY A 28 3.84 -7.79 0.58
CA GLY A 28 4.14 -8.88 1.50
C GLY A 28 4.16 -8.58 3.00
N LEU A 29 4.22 -7.32 3.46
CA LEU A 29 4.34 -6.99 4.89
C LEU A 29 3.01 -7.05 5.66
N TRP A 30 1.89 -6.76 4.97
CA TRP A 30 0.57 -6.58 5.59
C TRP A 30 -0.42 -7.71 5.31
N SER A 31 -0.06 -8.67 4.44
CA SER A 31 -0.88 -9.81 3.99
C SER A 31 -0.48 -11.11 4.69
N TYR A 32 -1.44 -11.74 5.38
CA TYR A 32 -1.22 -12.97 6.16
C TYR A 32 -2.31 -14.00 5.86
N ALA A 33 -1.91 -15.15 5.31
CA ALA A 33 -2.80 -16.27 5.03
C ALA A 33 -3.11 -17.10 6.28
N ASN A 34 -4.31 -17.70 6.29
CA ASN A 34 -4.82 -18.62 7.31
C ASN A 34 -4.63 -18.07 8.74
N ILE A 35 -5.35 -17.00 9.07
CA ILE A 35 -5.33 -16.45 10.44
C ILE A 35 -6.13 -17.36 11.36
N HIS A 36 -5.60 -17.64 12.55
CA HIS A 36 -6.21 -18.52 13.53
C HIS A 36 -6.58 -17.76 14.82
N SER A 37 -7.61 -18.23 15.51
CA SER A 37 -7.95 -17.85 16.88
C SER A 37 -7.65 -18.96 17.86
N ASP A 38 -7.49 -18.61 19.13
CA ASP A 38 -7.37 -19.57 20.24
C ASP A 38 -8.73 -20.14 20.70
N GLU A 39 -9.83 -19.85 19.98
CA GLU A 39 -11.15 -20.36 20.32
C GLU A 39 -11.20 -21.89 20.25
N GLY A 40 -11.55 -22.53 21.36
CA GLY A 40 -11.62 -23.99 21.46
C GLY A 40 -10.26 -24.69 21.50
N TYR A 41 -9.15 -23.95 21.52
CA TYR A 41 -7.79 -24.51 21.55
C TYR A 41 -7.56 -25.44 22.74
N SER A 42 -8.08 -25.09 23.91
CA SER A 42 -7.94 -25.90 25.13
C SER A 42 -8.45 -27.34 24.94
N LYS A 43 -9.50 -27.52 24.13
CA LYS A 43 -10.13 -28.80 23.80
C LYS A 43 -9.52 -29.47 22.58
N ASN A 44 -9.34 -28.71 21.49
CA ASN A 44 -8.97 -29.27 20.19
C ASN A 44 -7.46 -29.35 19.96
N LYS A 45 -6.66 -28.66 20.79
CA LYS A 45 -5.20 -28.49 20.64
C LYS A 45 -4.77 -27.94 19.28
N THR A 46 -5.69 -27.27 18.58
CA THR A 46 -5.47 -26.55 17.33
C THR A 46 -6.31 -25.29 17.36
N GLY A 47 -5.76 -24.22 16.81
CA GLY A 47 -6.45 -22.95 16.61
C GLY A 47 -7.57 -23.13 15.60
N LYS A 48 -8.62 -22.34 15.76
CA LYS A 48 -9.73 -22.29 14.81
C LYS A 48 -9.39 -21.24 13.75
N GLU A 49 -9.44 -21.62 12.48
CA GLU A 49 -9.23 -20.65 11.39
C GLU A 49 -10.33 -19.56 11.42
N VAL A 50 -9.90 -18.32 11.27
CA VAL A 50 -10.72 -17.11 11.26
C VAL A 50 -11.04 -16.69 9.83
N CYS A 51 -10.03 -16.67 8.95
CA CYS A 51 -10.18 -16.33 7.53
C CYS A 51 -9.00 -16.82 6.69
N ASP A 52 -9.24 -16.97 5.39
CA ASP A 52 -8.26 -17.46 4.41
C ASP A 52 -7.12 -16.46 4.20
N LEU A 53 -7.41 -15.16 4.14
CA LEU A 53 -6.41 -14.09 4.07
C LEU A 53 -6.88 -12.85 4.83
N LEU A 54 -5.98 -12.28 5.64
CA LEU A 54 -6.16 -11.02 6.34
C LEU A 54 -5.12 -10.00 5.85
N VAL A 55 -5.60 -8.82 5.45
CA VAL A 55 -4.74 -7.66 5.12
C VAL A 55 -5.06 -6.52 6.08
N VAL A 56 -4.05 -6.02 6.81
CA VAL A 56 -4.22 -4.88 7.73
C VAL A 56 -3.31 -3.74 7.31
N PHE A 57 -3.89 -2.68 6.75
CA PHE A 57 -3.15 -1.52 6.24
C PHE A 57 -3.67 -0.22 6.84
N GLY A 58 -2.95 0.29 7.85
CA GLY A 58 -3.37 1.45 8.63
C GLY A 58 -4.66 1.15 9.38
N ASP A 59 -5.70 1.95 9.17
CA ASP A 59 -7.00 1.73 9.80
C ASP A 59 -7.94 0.87 8.95
N ASN A 60 -7.47 0.25 7.87
CA ASN A 60 -8.27 -0.64 7.03
C ASN A 60 -7.90 -2.09 7.27
N VAL A 61 -8.92 -2.93 7.47
CA VAL A 61 -8.81 -4.38 7.60
C VAL A 61 -9.59 -5.00 6.45
N ILE A 62 -8.93 -5.79 5.61
CA ILE A 62 -9.56 -6.53 4.52
C ILE A 62 -9.55 -8.01 4.90
N ILE A 63 -10.73 -8.61 4.94
CA ILE A 63 -10.91 -10.03 5.22
C ILE A 63 -11.33 -10.70 3.92
N PHE A 64 -10.56 -11.68 3.49
CA PHE A 64 -10.89 -12.52 2.34
C PHE A 64 -11.40 -13.87 2.83
N SER A 65 -12.45 -14.36 2.17
CA SER A 65 -12.87 -15.75 2.24
C SER A 65 -12.83 -16.35 0.84
N ASP A 66 -12.06 -17.42 0.67
CA ASP A 66 -11.85 -18.10 -0.60
C ASP A 66 -12.68 -19.39 -0.71
N LYS A 67 -13.33 -19.58 -1.86
CA LYS A 67 -14.11 -20.77 -2.18
C LYS A 67 -13.86 -21.24 -3.60
N SER A 68 -13.08 -22.32 -3.71
CA SER A 68 -12.93 -23.09 -4.95
C SER A 68 -13.97 -24.21 -5.07
N ILE A 69 -15.21 -23.84 -5.41
CA ILE A 69 -16.30 -24.79 -5.68
C ILE A 69 -16.55 -24.90 -7.19
N LYS A 70 -16.41 -26.11 -7.72
CA LYS A 70 -16.70 -26.40 -9.13
C LYS A 70 -18.18 -26.17 -9.46
N PHE A 71 -18.45 -25.37 -10.49
CA PHE A 71 -19.78 -25.26 -11.06
C PHE A 71 -20.17 -26.56 -11.79
N ASN A 72 -21.36 -27.10 -11.53
CA ASN A 72 -21.81 -28.36 -12.10
C ASN A 72 -22.58 -28.10 -13.40
N GLU A 73 -21.88 -28.17 -14.54
CA GLU A 73 -22.47 -27.98 -15.88
C GLU A 73 -23.38 -29.14 -16.33
N ASP A 74 -23.33 -30.30 -15.68
CA ASP A 74 -24.16 -31.48 -16.03
C ASP A 74 -25.59 -31.38 -15.49
N LYS A 75 -25.90 -30.35 -14.69
CA LYS A 75 -27.22 -30.11 -14.12
C LYS A 75 -27.93 -28.96 -14.83
N ASP A 76 -29.25 -28.96 -14.71
CA ASP A 76 -30.03 -27.77 -15.02
C ASP A 76 -29.42 -26.53 -14.35
N ILE A 77 -29.27 -25.48 -15.15
CA ILE A 77 -28.51 -24.28 -14.78
C ILE A 77 -29.07 -23.60 -13.53
N SER A 78 -30.39 -23.62 -13.32
CA SER A 78 -31.01 -23.04 -12.13
C SER A 78 -30.63 -23.83 -10.87
N ILE A 79 -30.59 -25.17 -10.98
CA ILE A 79 -30.18 -26.05 -9.89
C ILE A 79 -28.67 -25.91 -9.62
N ALA A 80 -27.85 -25.88 -10.68
CA ALA A 80 -26.40 -25.71 -10.57
C ALA A 80 -26.05 -24.38 -9.89
N TRP A 81 -26.64 -23.28 -10.37
CA TRP A 81 -26.50 -21.95 -9.79
C TRP A 81 -26.87 -21.90 -8.31
N LYS A 82 -28.06 -22.39 -7.95
CA LYS A 82 -28.54 -22.40 -6.56
C LYS A 82 -27.64 -23.22 -5.62
N ARG A 83 -26.95 -24.24 -6.11
CA ARG A 83 -26.00 -25.04 -5.31
C ARG A 83 -24.67 -24.31 -5.17
N TRP A 84 -24.13 -23.82 -6.29
CA TRP A 84 -22.88 -23.08 -6.31
C TRP A 84 -22.99 -21.80 -5.47
N PHE A 85 -24.03 -20.98 -5.66
CA PHE A 85 -24.22 -19.73 -4.93
C PHE A 85 -24.29 -19.93 -3.41
N ARG A 86 -24.97 -20.99 -2.95
CA ARG A 86 -25.02 -21.33 -1.52
C ARG A 86 -23.63 -21.64 -0.97
N GLY A 87 -22.87 -22.48 -1.66
CA GLY A 87 -21.54 -22.90 -1.20
C GLY A 87 -20.46 -21.82 -1.36
N SER A 88 -20.51 -21.04 -2.43
CA SER A 88 -19.45 -20.10 -2.80
C SER A 88 -19.69 -18.70 -2.24
N VAL A 89 -20.95 -18.23 -2.20
CA VAL A 89 -21.27 -16.85 -1.83
C VAL A 89 -21.89 -16.77 -0.45
N ILE A 90 -22.93 -17.57 -0.16
CA ILE A 90 -23.61 -17.51 1.14
C ILE A 90 -22.71 -18.04 2.27
N ASP A 91 -22.05 -19.18 2.07
CA ASP A 91 -21.13 -19.72 3.08
C ASP A 91 -19.93 -18.79 3.34
N SER A 92 -19.35 -18.19 2.29
CA SER A 92 -18.30 -17.16 2.42
C SER A 92 -18.79 -15.94 3.19
N SER A 93 -20.01 -15.47 2.90
CA SER A 93 -20.61 -14.35 3.64
C SER A 93 -20.73 -14.65 5.13
N ARG A 94 -21.15 -15.87 5.49
CA ARG A 94 -21.22 -16.31 6.89
C ARG A 94 -19.84 -16.33 7.55
N GLN A 95 -18.82 -16.84 6.85
CA GLN A 95 -17.44 -16.87 7.34
C GLN A 95 -16.90 -15.45 7.55
N LEU A 96 -17.08 -14.57 6.57
CA LEU A 96 -16.66 -13.17 6.62
C LEU A 96 -17.27 -12.40 7.79
N TYR A 97 -18.59 -12.49 8.00
CA TYR A 97 -19.22 -11.82 9.15
C TYR A 97 -18.78 -12.41 10.49
N GLY A 98 -18.55 -13.73 10.54
CA GLY A 98 -18.00 -14.40 11.73
C GLY A 98 -16.59 -13.88 12.05
N ALA A 99 -15.74 -13.80 11.04
CA ALA A 99 -14.37 -13.28 11.13
C ALA A 99 -14.36 -11.81 11.56
N GLU A 100 -15.16 -10.98 10.90
CA GLU A 100 -15.30 -9.55 11.22
C GLU A 100 -15.69 -9.35 12.68
N LYS A 101 -16.74 -10.04 13.13
CA LYS A 101 -17.20 -9.97 14.52
C LYS A 101 -16.10 -10.39 15.49
N PHE A 102 -15.46 -11.54 15.23
CA PHE A 102 -14.41 -12.05 16.09
C PHE A 102 -13.23 -11.08 16.21
N ILE A 103 -12.74 -10.56 15.09
CA ILE A 103 -11.59 -9.64 15.06
C ILE A 103 -11.93 -8.31 15.75
N LYS A 104 -13.15 -7.77 15.57
CA LYS A 104 -13.60 -6.56 16.27
C LYS A 104 -13.64 -6.73 17.78
N GLU A 105 -14.16 -7.86 18.25
CA GLU A 105 -14.33 -8.14 19.68
C GLU A 105 -13.03 -8.61 20.34
N ASN A 106 -12.16 -9.32 19.60
CA ASN A 106 -10.99 -10.03 20.12
C ASN A 106 -9.71 -9.81 19.28
N PRO A 107 -9.29 -8.57 18.96
CA PRO A 107 -8.17 -8.31 18.04
C PRO A 107 -6.80 -8.80 18.55
N HIS A 108 -6.69 -9.16 19.85
CA HIS A 108 -5.46 -9.66 20.46
C HIS A 108 -5.37 -11.20 20.54
N ARG A 109 -6.42 -11.90 20.08
CA ARG A 109 -6.57 -13.35 20.12
C ARG A 109 -6.50 -13.98 18.73
N ILE A 110 -5.74 -13.34 17.84
CA ILE A 110 -5.46 -13.83 16.49
C ILE A 110 -3.96 -14.12 16.32
N TYR A 111 -3.69 -15.18 15.56
CA TYR A 111 -2.40 -15.83 15.41
C TYR A 111 -2.15 -16.15 13.95
N ILE A 112 -0.88 -16.17 13.54
CA ILE A 112 -0.49 -16.52 12.17
C ILE A 112 -0.24 -18.03 12.01
N ASP A 113 -0.33 -18.81 13.09
CA ASP A 113 -0.12 -20.26 13.09
C ASP A 113 -1.24 -20.99 13.83
N LYS A 114 -1.50 -22.23 13.40
CA LYS A 114 -2.52 -23.10 14.00
C LYS A 114 -2.21 -23.54 15.43
N ASP A 115 -0.96 -23.46 15.87
CA ASP A 115 -0.59 -23.80 17.25
C ASP A 115 -0.84 -22.62 18.21
N CYS A 116 -1.28 -21.47 17.70
CA CYS A 116 -1.50 -20.23 18.45
C CYS A 116 -0.24 -19.77 19.22
N LYS A 117 0.95 -19.93 18.63
CA LYS A 117 2.24 -19.56 19.25
C LYS A 117 2.71 -18.16 18.86
N VAL A 118 2.42 -17.73 17.64
CA VAL A 118 2.87 -16.48 17.05
C VAL A 118 1.65 -15.58 16.84
N LYS A 119 1.55 -14.53 17.66
CA LYS A 119 0.49 -13.54 17.55
C LYS A 119 0.60 -12.79 16.22
N PHE A 120 -0.55 -12.40 15.69
CA PHE A 120 -0.62 -11.48 14.55
C PHE A 120 0.13 -10.17 14.87
N PRO A 121 1.09 -9.74 14.02
CA PRO A 121 2.04 -8.69 14.38
C PRO A 121 1.54 -7.26 14.12
N VAL A 122 0.53 -7.09 13.26
CA VAL A 122 0.00 -5.77 12.89
C VAL A 122 -1.12 -5.37 13.84
N LYS A 123 -1.10 -4.13 14.34
CA LYS A 123 -2.12 -3.62 15.25
C LYS A 123 -3.44 -3.38 14.53
N ILE A 124 -4.54 -3.88 15.08
CA ILE A 124 -5.91 -3.57 14.65
C ILE A 124 -6.56 -2.68 15.70
N ASN A 125 -7.10 -1.53 15.30
CA ASN A 125 -7.75 -0.57 16.20
C ASN A 125 -9.27 -0.84 16.25
N LYS A 126 -9.93 -0.45 17.35
CA LYS A 126 -11.40 -0.54 17.45
C LYS A 126 -12.14 0.30 16.40
N THR A 127 -11.49 1.35 15.91
CA THR A 127 -12.00 2.26 14.88
C THR A 127 -11.62 1.82 13.46
N SER A 128 -10.97 0.66 13.29
CA SER A 128 -10.60 0.17 11.97
C SER A 128 -11.85 -0.10 11.12
N ARG A 129 -11.79 0.32 9.85
CA ARG A 129 -12.81 0.02 8.84
C ARG A 129 -12.56 -1.37 8.28
N PHE A 130 -13.62 -2.17 8.21
CA PHE A 130 -13.56 -3.53 7.67
C PHE A 130 -14.10 -3.57 6.25
N HIS A 131 -13.39 -4.28 5.38
CA HIS A 131 -13.77 -4.57 4.01
C HIS A 131 -13.84 -6.08 3.85
N LEU A 132 -14.97 -6.61 3.38
CA LEU A 132 -15.20 -8.04 3.27
C LEU A 132 -15.17 -8.46 1.81
N VAL A 133 -14.35 -9.44 1.47
CA VAL A 133 -14.16 -9.91 0.10
C VAL A 133 -14.45 -11.41 0.03
N ALA A 134 -15.49 -11.80 -0.70
CA ALA A 134 -15.78 -13.19 -1.01
C ALA A 134 -15.16 -13.51 -2.37
N VAL A 135 -14.12 -14.35 -2.38
CA VAL A 135 -13.46 -14.83 -3.59
C VAL A 135 -14.13 -16.13 -4.01
N THR A 136 -14.58 -16.18 -5.26
CA THR A 136 -15.27 -17.34 -5.79
C THR A 136 -14.60 -17.84 -7.06
N ASP A 137 -14.17 -19.09 -7.07
CA ASP A 137 -13.47 -19.68 -8.24
C ASP A 137 -14.39 -20.62 -9.05
N ASN A 138 -13.94 -20.91 -10.27
CA ASN A 138 -14.54 -21.86 -11.22
C ASN A 138 -15.93 -21.43 -11.72
N ILE A 139 -16.15 -20.12 -11.89
CA ILE A 139 -17.45 -19.59 -12.33
C ILE A 139 -17.38 -18.76 -13.60
N SER A 140 -16.23 -18.16 -13.92
CA SER A 140 -16.11 -17.25 -15.06
C SER A 140 -16.37 -17.94 -16.41
N ALA A 141 -15.87 -19.16 -16.61
CA ALA A 141 -16.10 -19.89 -17.86
C ALA A 141 -17.58 -20.30 -18.06
N PRO A 142 -18.28 -20.88 -17.06
CA PRO A 142 -19.73 -21.09 -17.13
C PRO A 142 -20.54 -19.79 -17.34
N ALA A 143 -20.19 -18.71 -16.64
CA ALA A 143 -20.87 -17.41 -16.76
C ALA A 143 -20.74 -16.87 -18.19
N LYS A 144 -19.52 -16.82 -18.72
CA LYS A 144 -19.23 -16.40 -20.09
C LYS A 144 -20.04 -17.22 -21.11
N LYS A 145 -20.05 -18.55 -20.98
CA LYS A 145 -20.78 -19.45 -21.88
C LYS A 145 -22.29 -19.17 -21.87
N TYR A 146 -22.85 -18.86 -20.70
CA TYR A 146 -24.26 -18.49 -20.58
C TYR A 146 -24.55 -17.15 -21.23
N PHE A 147 -23.80 -16.10 -20.92
CA PHE A 147 -24.07 -14.78 -21.48
C PHE A 147 -23.80 -14.71 -22.99
N ASP A 148 -22.77 -15.40 -23.50
CA ASP A 148 -22.50 -15.53 -24.95
C ASP A 148 -23.66 -16.21 -25.70
N SER A 149 -24.46 -17.05 -25.03
CA SER A 149 -25.65 -17.66 -25.61
C SER A 149 -26.83 -16.69 -25.75
N LEU A 150 -26.82 -15.60 -24.97
CA LEU A 150 -27.83 -14.53 -25.02
C LEU A 150 -27.40 -13.42 -26.00
N SER A 151 -26.15 -12.98 -25.90
CA SER A 151 -25.55 -11.96 -26.77
C SER A 151 -24.05 -12.24 -26.91
N LYS A 152 -23.55 -12.33 -28.14
CA LYS A 152 -22.13 -12.61 -28.39
C LYS A 152 -21.24 -11.49 -27.87
N GLY A 153 -20.17 -11.85 -27.17
CA GLY A 153 -19.14 -10.91 -26.73
C GLY A 153 -19.39 -10.30 -25.35
N SER A 154 -20.29 -10.90 -24.57
CA SER A 154 -20.53 -10.51 -23.19
C SER A 154 -19.29 -10.78 -22.31
N SER A 155 -19.21 -10.05 -21.19
CA SER A 155 -18.14 -10.18 -20.23
C SER A 155 -18.06 -11.59 -19.62
N ALA A 156 -16.89 -11.93 -19.09
CA ALA A 156 -16.64 -13.24 -18.46
C ALA A 156 -16.84 -13.22 -16.94
N THR A 157 -17.27 -12.10 -16.37
CA THR A 157 -17.46 -11.92 -14.93
C THR A 157 -18.93 -11.97 -14.55
N LEU A 158 -19.22 -12.06 -13.25
CA LEU A 158 -20.58 -12.02 -12.74
C LEU A 158 -21.21 -10.63 -12.92
N VAL A 159 -22.51 -10.60 -13.27
CA VAL A 159 -23.29 -9.36 -13.28
C VAL A 159 -23.47 -8.88 -11.84
N ASN A 160 -23.13 -7.62 -11.59
CA ASN A 160 -23.31 -6.98 -10.29
C ASN A 160 -24.67 -6.24 -10.26
N ALA A 161 -25.75 -6.95 -9.93
CA ALA A 161 -27.09 -6.41 -9.73
C ALA A 161 -27.33 -6.04 -8.25
N PHE A 162 -26.88 -4.85 -7.84
CA PHE A 162 -26.88 -4.40 -6.45
C PHE A 162 -28.26 -4.22 -5.82
N ILE A 163 -29.33 -4.19 -6.62
CA ILE A 163 -30.72 -4.22 -6.14
C ILE A 163 -31.13 -5.59 -5.55
N TYR A 164 -30.34 -6.64 -5.78
CA TYR A 164 -30.63 -7.99 -5.31
C TYR A 164 -29.98 -8.27 -3.97
N ASP A 165 -30.76 -8.79 -3.03
CA ASP A 165 -30.24 -9.44 -1.83
C ASP A 165 -29.89 -10.92 -2.13
N ALA A 166 -29.37 -11.64 -1.14
CA ALA A 166 -28.97 -13.04 -1.32
C ALA A 166 -30.08 -13.96 -1.86
N LYS A 167 -31.35 -13.68 -1.54
CA LYS A 167 -32.53 -14.43 -2.02
C LYS A 167 -32.85 -14.12 -3.47
N GLU A 168 -32.78 -12.86 -3.90
CA GLU A 168 -32.94 -12.54 -5.32
C GLU A 168 -31.77 -13.10 -6.13
N CYS A 169 -30.52 -12.97 -5.66
CA CYS A 169 -29.35 -13.56 -6.34
C CYS A 169 -29.49 -15.08 -6.52
N LEU A 170 -30.04 -15.82 -5.54
CA LEU A 170 -30.31 -17.26 -5.69
C LEU A 170 -31.22 -17.62 -6.87
N ASN A 171 -32.05 -16.69 -7.33
CA ASN A 171 -32.99 -16.91 -8.43
C ASN A 171 -32.58 -16.21 -9.73
N ASN A 172 -31.52 -15.41 -9.71
CA ASN A 172 -30.97 -14.71 -10.87
C ASN A 172 -29.59 -15.27 -11.20
N ILE A 173 -29.51 -16.04 -12.29
CA ILE A 173 -28.35 -16.84 -12.67
C ILE A 173 -27.16 -15.90 -12.99
N PHE A 174 -25.99 -16.21 -12.42
CA PHE A 174 -24.75 -15.44 -12.59
C PHE A 174 -24.83 -13.96 -12.18
N CYS A 175 -25.77 -13.62 -11.29
CA CYS A 175 -25.91 -12.28 -10.73
C CYS A 175 -25.58 -12.26 -9.23
N VAL A 176 -24.76 -11.29 -8.82
CA VAL A 176 -24.43 -10.96 -7.41
C VAL A 176 -24.90 -9.53 -7.09
N GLY A 177 -25.09 -9.19 -5.82
CA GLY A 177 -25.65 -7.90 -5.42
C GLY A 177 -25.22 -7.45 -4.02
N ASP A 178 -25.92 -6.46 -3.43
CA ASP A 178 -25.74 -6.11 -2.02
C ASP A 178 -26.48 -7.15 -1.16
N LEU A 179 -25.80 -8.28 -0.92
CA LEU A 179 -26.37 -9.50 -0.37
C LEU A 179 -27.12 -9.31 0.97
N TYR A 180 -26.64 -8.37 1.79
CA TYR A 180 -27.17 -8.07 3.13
C TYR A 180 -27.06 -6.56 3.40
N PRO A 181 -28.00 -5.74 2.92
CA PRO A 181 -27.89 -4.27 2.96
C PRO A 181 -27.74 -3.68 4.39
N ASN A 182 -28.21 -4.40 5.40
CA ASN A 182 -28.13 -4.00 6.81
C ASN A 182 -26.83 -4.42 7.52
N LYS A 183 -25.86 -5.00 6.79
CA LYS A 183 -24.56 -5.45 7.33
C LYS A 183 -23.41 -4.82 6.55
N THR A 184 -22.18 -5.05 7.00
CA THR A 184 -20.97 -4.66 6.25
C THR A 184 -21.05 -5.20 4.82
N PHE A 185 -20.71 -4.35 3.84
CA PHE A 185 -20.77 -4.68 2.42
C PHE A 185 -19.78 -5.81 2.08
N ILE A 186 -20.20 -6.75 1.23
CA ILE A 186 -19.36 -7.85 0.75
C ILE A 186 -19.09 -7.64 -0.73
N HIS A 187 -17.82 -7.53 -1.08
CA HIS A 187 -17.35 -7.56 -2.46
C HIS A 187 -17.26 -9.02 -2.90
N VAL A 188 -18.21 -9.47 -3.72
CA VAL A 188 -18.14 -10.80 -4.35
C VAL A 188 -17.32 -10.67 -5.63
N LEU A 189 -16.19 -11.36 -5.70
CA LEU A 189 -15.25 -11.30 -6.79
C LEU A 189 -14.97 -12.70 -7.32
N ASP A 190 -15.22 -12.92 -8.61
CA ASP A 190 -14.79 -14.15 -9.27
C ASP A 190 -13.28 -14.18 -9.56
N GLU A 191 -12.78 -15.32 -10.07
CA GLU A 191 -11.37 -15.53 -10.33
C GLU A 191 -10.74 -14.51 -11.28
N LEU A 192 -11.52 -13.98 -12.25
CA LEU A 192 -11.06 -12.98 -13.21
C LEU A 192 -11.11 -11.59 -12.61
N SER A 193 -12.20 -11.27 -11.91
CA SER A 193 -12.43 -9.99 -11.24
C SER A 193 -11.37 -9.69 -10.19
N LEU A 194 -11.08 -10.65 -9.30
CA LEU A 194 -10.03 -10.48 -8.29
C LEU A 194 -8.66 -10.27 -8.93
N THR A 195 -8.32 -11.09 -9.92
CA THR A 195 -7.04 -11.01 -10.63
C THR A 195 -6.89 -9.64 -11.30
N LEU A 196 -7.96 -9.16 -11.95
CA LEU A 196 -7.98 -7.86 -12.60
C LEU A 196 -7.78 -6.73 -11.59
N LEU A 197 -8.58 -6.69 -10.52
CA LEU A 197 -8.50 -5.63 -9.52
C LEU A 197 -7.13 -5.58 -8.85
N LEU A 198 -6.57 -6.71 -8.43
CA LEU A 198 -5.24 -6.73 -7.78
C LEU A 198 -4.09 -6.48 -8.77
N THR A 199 -4.31 -6.67 -10.08
CA THR A 199 -3.33 -6.32 -11.12
C THR A 199 -3.34 -4.83 -11.41
N GLU A 200 -4.52 -4.23 -11.57
CA GLU A 200 -4.67 -2.83 -11.97
C GLU A 200 -4.53 -1.87 -10.78
N LEU A 201 -5.03 -2.27 -9.61
CA LEU A 201 -4.99 -1.50 -8.36
C LEU A 201 -3.94 -2.08 -7.41
N ASN A 202 -2.74 -2.34 -7.93
CA ASN A 202 -1.69 -3.07 -7.23
C ASN A 202 -0.93 -2.24 -6.18
N THR A 203 -1.64 -1.40 -5.42
CA THR A 203 -1.17 -0.79 -4.18
C THR A 203 -2.29 -0.89 -3.14
N ALA A 204 -1.91 -0.95 -1.85
CA ALA A 204 -2.90 -0.95 -0.77
C ALA A 204 -3.87 0.24 -0.88
N THR A 205 -3.34 1.44 -1.14
CA THR A 205 -4.10 2.68 -1.26
C THR A 205 -5.11 2.63 -2.41
N ASP A 206 -4.71 2.15 -3.59
CA ASP A 206 -5.58 2.14 -4.76
C ASP A 206 -6.67 1.08 -4.65
N PHE A 207 -6.34 -0.13 -4.16
CA PHE A 207 -7.33 -1.20 -3.96
C PHE A 207 -8.33 -0.85 -2.86
N ILE A 208 -7.88 -0.36 -1.70
CA ILE A 208 -8.77 0.09 -0.62
C ILE A 208 -9.66 1.24 -1.11
N GLY A 209 -9.09 2.18 -1.88
CA GLY A 209 -9.84 3.29 -2.49
C GLY A 209 -10.99 2.79 -3.37
N TYR A 210 -10.75 1.76 -4.18
CA TYR A 210 -11.77 1.14 -5.02
C TYR A 210 -12.87 0.46 -4.20
N LEU A 211 -12.51 -0.32 -3.16
CA LEU A 211 -13.51 -0.96 -2.29
C LEU A 211 -14.44 0.08 -1.64
N ILE A 212 -13.86 1.17 -1.12
CA ILE A 212 -14.60 2.29 -0.55
C ILE A 212 -15.50 2.95 -1.59
N ALA A 213 -14.96 3.23 -2.78
CA ALA A 213 -15.71 3.87 -3.85
C ALA A 213 -16.88 3.00 -4.32
N LYS A 214 -16.68 1.68 -4.47
CA LYS A 214 -17.72 0.72 -4.86
C LYS A 214 -18.82 0.63 -3.81
N GLU A 215 -18.48 0.45 -2.54
CA GLU A 215 -19.48 0.45 -1.45
C GLU A 215 -20.31 1.74 -1.45
N LYS A 216 -19.63 2.89 -1.56
CA LYS A 216 -20.28 4.20 -1.63
C LYS A 216 -21.18 4.32 -2.86
N ALA A 217 -20.70 3.90 -4.03
CA ALA A 217 -21.44 3.98 -5.28
C ALA A 217 -22.79 3.24 -5.16
N VAL A 218 -22.75 2.05 -4.57
CA VAL A 218 -23.90 1.19 -4.36
C VAL A 218 -24.84 1.74 -3.30
N ARG A 219 -24.33 2.00 -2.08
CA ARG A 219 -25.17 2.29 -0.91
C ARG A 219 -25.57 3.75 -0.77
N GLU A 220 -24.83 4.67 -1.37
CA GLU A 220 -25.05 6.11 -1.22
C GLU A 220 -25.35 6.82 -2.55
N GLN A 221 -24.96 6.23 -3.69
CA GLN A 221 -24.95 6.94 -4.99
C GLN A 221 -25.79 6.27 -6.08
N ARG A 222 -26.68 5.34 -5.72
CA ARG A 222 -27.72 4.80 -6.61
C ARG A 222 -27.20 3.97 -7.79
N LEU A 223 -26.00 3.39 -7.68
CA LEU A 223 -25.55 2.34 -8.61
C LEU A 223 -26.36 1.07 -8.38
N VAL A 224 -27.24 0.73 -9.32
CA VAL A 224 -28.16 -0.41 -9.21
C VAL A 224 -27.68 -1.65 -9.94
N ILE A 225 -26.94 -1.47 -11.03
CA ILE A 225 -26.44 -2.59 -11.83
C ILE A 225 -25.15 -2.23 -12.56
N SER A 226 -24.26 -3.20 -12.68
CA SER A 226 -23.15 -3.19 -13.64
C SER A 226 -23.03 -4.57 -14.28
N LEU A 227 -22.77 -4.59 -15.58
CA LEU A 227 -22.66 -5.83 -16.36
C LEU A 227 -21.31 -6.56 -16.22
N GLY A 228 -20.48 -6.15 -15.26
CA GLY A 228 -19.25 -6.85 -14.89
C GLY A 228 -18.39 -6.04 -13.92
N GLU A 229 -17.50 -6.69 -13.17
CA GLU A 229 -16.61 -5.97 -12.24
C GLU A 229 -15.62 -5.06 -12.98
N GLU A 230 -15.15 -5.51 -14.14
CA GLU A 230 -14.26 -4.77 -15.03
C GLU A 230 -14.87 -3.46 -15.53
N GLU A 231 -16.20 -3.41 -15.68
CA GLU A 231 -16.91 -2.21 -16.13
C GLU A 231 -16.96 -1.16 -15.01
N ILE A 232 -17.15 -1.63 -13.76
CA ILE A 232 -17.02 -0.77 -12.57
C ILE A 232 -15.59 -0.24 -12.44
N LEU A 233 -14.58 -1.10 -12.66
CA LEU A 233 -13.18 -0.70 -12.62
C LEU A 233 -12.86 0.35 -13.69
N ALA A 234 -13.33 0.16 -14.93
CA ALA A 234 -13.17 1.12 -16.01
C ALA A 234 -13.75 2.49 -15.64
N SER A 235 -14.99 2.49 -15.13
CA SER A 235 -15.68 3.70 -14.68
C SER A 235 -14.89 4.40 -13.57
N TYR A 236 -14.39 3.64 -12.58
CA TYR A 236 -13.56 4.18 -11.49
C TYR A 236 -12.26 4.82 -11.99
N LEU A 237 -11.56 4.18 -12.93
CA LEU A 237 -10.27 4.66 -13.45
C LEU A 237 -10.45 5.88 -14.37
N LEU A 238 -11.48 5.87 -15.23
CA LEU A 238 -11.81 7.01 -16.09
C LEU A 238 -12.37 8.21 -15.29
N GLY A 239 -13.10 7.94 -14.21
CA GLY A 239 -13.73 8.94 -13.35
C GLY A 239 -12.82 9.52 -12.26
N ASP A 240 -11.49 9.40 -12.38
CA ASP A 240 -10.52 9.86 -11.37
C ASP A 240 -10.86 9.36 -9.95
N LYS A 241 -10.98 8.05 -9.82
CA LYS A 241 -11.34 7.33 -8.58
C LYS A 241 -12.78 7.55 -8.10
N LYS A 242 -13.66 8.09 -8.95
CA LYS A 242 -15.12 8.07 -8.76
C LYS A 242 -15.74 7.08 -9.75
N ILE A 243 -16.61 6.21 -9.26
CA ILE A 243 -17.36 5.28 -10.14
C ILE A 243 -18.48 6.02 -10.87
N ILE A 244 -19.13 6.98 -10.20
CA ILE A 244 -20.23 7.78 -10.75
C ILE A 244 -19.79 9.24 -10.76
N SER A 245 -19.89 9.89 -11.92
CA SER A 245 -19.53 11.30 -12.07
C SER A 245 -20.54 12.22 -11.36
N ASP A 246 -20.09 13.41 -10.97
CA ASP A 246 -20.96 14.38 -10.30
C ASP A 246 -22.13 14.84 -11.18
N ASP A 247 -21.96 14.82 -12.51
CA ASP A 247 -23.02 15.19 -13.47
C ASP A 247 -24.12 14.13 -13.50
N ILE A 248 -23.78 12.84 -13.55
CA ILE A 248 -24.75 11.73 -13.47
C ILE A 248 -25.49 11.76 -12.13
N LEU A 249 -24.80 12.11 -11.04
CA LEU A 249 -25.44 12.22 -9.72
C LEU A 249 -26.51 13.32 -9.66
N ARG A 250 -26.38 14.41 -10.44
CA ARG A 250 -27.37 15.50 -10.49
C ARG A 250 -28.65 15.12 -11.22
N GLU A 251 -28.60 14.14 -12.13
CA GLU A 251 -29.77 13.69 -12.88
C GLU A 251 -30.78 12.91 -12.02
N GLN A 252 -30.41 12.53 -10.78
CA GLN A 252 -31.25 11.83 -9.80
C GLN A 252 -31.85 10.47 -10.26
N GLY A 253 -31.51 9.97 -11.45
CA GLY A 253 -31.92 8.66 -11.97
C GLY A 253 -31.01 7.50 -11.55
N LEU A 254 -31.56 6.29 -11.43
CA LEU A 254 -30.79 5.08 -11.11
C LEU A 254 -29.63 4.89 -12.10
N VAL A 255 -28.47 4.48 -11.59
CA VAL A 255 -27.25 4.37 -12.39
C VAL A 255 -26.99 2.92 -12.78
N SER A 256 -26.76 2.70 -14.07
CA SER A 256 -26.38 1.43 -14.66
C SER A 256 -25.07 1.60 -15.42
N ILE A 257 -24.12 0.68 -15.23
CA ILE A 257 -22.87 0.65 -15.99
C ILE A 257 -22.97 -0.46 -17.05
N PRO A 258 -22.98 -0.11 -18.36
CA PRO A 258 -23.14 -1.07 -19.44
C PRO A 258 -21.85 -1.89 -19.68
N GLU A 259 -21.95 -2.91 -20.53
CA GLU A 259 -20.77 -3.61 -21.05
C GLU A 259 -19.97 -2.72 -22.01
N GLY A 260 -18.65 -2.94 -22.04
CA GLY A 260 -17.74 -2.32 -23.01
C GLY A 260 -16.93 -1.14 -22.47
N GLU A 261 -17.19 -0.69 -21.24
CA GLU A 261 -16.41 0.38 -20.58
C GLU A 261 -14.94 -0.04 -20.43
N TRP A 262 -14.68 -1.29 -20.03
CA TRP A 262 -13.33 -1.85 -19.91
C TRP A 262 -12.61 -1.97 -21.25
N VAL A 263 -13.33 -2.42 -22.27
CA VAL A 263 -12.79 -2.50 -23.64
C VAL A 263 -12.47 -1.10 -24.19
N HIS A 264 -13.31 -0.12 -23.87
CA HIS A 264 -13.06 1.28 -24.23
C HIS A 264 -11.85 1.82 -23.48
N TYR A 265 -11.79 1.62 -22.16
CA TYR A 265 -10.70 2.06 -21.31
C TYR A 265 -9.35 1.50 -21.77
N THR A 266 -9.27 0.20 -22.05
CA THR A 266 -8.00 -0.44 -22.48
C THR A 266 -7.47 0.07 -23.83
N LYS A 267 -8.33 0.69 -24.65
CA LYS A 267 -7.96 1.33 -25.93
C LYS A 267 -7.65 2.83 -25.78
N SER A 268 -7.85 3.41 -24.61
CA SER A 268 -7.69 4.84 -24.35
C SER A 268 -6.22 5.24 -24.13
N PHE A 269 -5.94 6.54 -24.29
CA PHE A 269 -4.65 7.13 -23.90
C PHE A 269 -4.39 6.98 -22.39
N GLN A 270 -5.45 7.09 -21.58
CA GLN A 270 -5.41 6.99 -20.13
C GLN A 270 -4.86 5.64 -19.67
N TYR A 271 -5.25 4.55 -20.32
CA TYR A 271 -4.72 3.22 -20.01
C TYR A 271 -3.24 3.09 -20.39
N GLN A 272 -2.83 3.58 -21.57
CA GLN A 272 -1.41 3.59 -21.96
C GLN A 272 -0.56 4.42 -20.98
N HIS A 273 -1.10 5.54 -20.51
CA HIS A 273 -0.48 6.36 -19.49
C HIS A 273 -0.39 5.63 -18.14
N ALA A 274 -1.44 4.93 -17.72
CA ALA A 274 -1.45 4.13 -16.48
C ALA A 274 -0.39 3.02 -16.52
N ILE A 275 -0.22 2.33 -17.66
CA ILE A 275 0.84 1.34 -17.87
C ILE A 275 2.23 1.98 -17.71
N ALA A 276 2.44 3.17 -18.29
CA ALA A 276 3.71 3.89 -18.19
C ALA A 276 4.02 4.31 -16.74
N ILE A 277 3.02 4.82 -16.01
CA ILE A 277 3.12 5.13 -14.58
C ILE A 277 3.53 3.87 -13.80
N LYS A 278 2.84 2.75 -14.03
CA LYS A 278 3.13 1.48 -13.36
C LYS A 278 4.58 1.06 -13.57
N LYS A 279 5.06 1.05 -14.81
CA LYS A 279 6.46 0.73 -15.14
C LYS A 279 7.46 1.69 -14.48
N GLY A 280 7.18 2.99 -14.47
CA GLY A 280 8.09 3.98 -13.88
C GLY A 280 8.15 3.97 -12.35
N SER A 281 7.16 3.34 -11.69
CA SER A 281 7.06 3.28 -10.23
C SER A 281 7.77 2.09 -9.56
N ILE A 282 8.36 1.17 -10.34
CA ILE A 282 8.99 -0.08 -9.83
C ILE A 282 10.03 0.19 -8.74
N PHE A 283 10.81 1.27 -8.86
CA PHE A 283 11.83 1.60 -7.86
C PHE A 283 11.26 1.81 -6.46
N TRP A 284 10.06 2.38 -6.36
CA TRP A 284 9.40 2.57 -5.08
C TRP A 284 8.89 1.24 -4.51
N ASP A 285 8.41 0.35 -5.38
CA ASP A 285 7.96 -0.99 -4.99
C ASP A 285 9.14 -1.83 -4.48
N ASP A 286 10.27 -1.83 -5.21
CA ASP A 286 11.50 -2.51 -4.81
C ASP A 286 12.00 -2.03 -3.44
N LEU A 287 11.94 -0.71 -3.18
CA LEU A 287 12.30 -0.12 -1.89
C LEU A 287 11.43 -0.69 -0.77
N ILE A 288 10.10 -0.69 -0.96
CA ILE A 288 9.17 -1.21 0.05
C ILE A 288 9.34 -2.72 0.23
N GLU A 289 9.49 -3.48 -0.85
CA GLU A 289 9.62 -4.93 -0.83
C GLU A 289 10.91 -5.37 -0.13
N ASN A 290 12.05 -4.72 -0.43
CA ASN A 290 13.33 -4.99 0.22
C ASN A 290 13.27 -4.70 1.72
N CYS A 291 12.65 -3.59 2.12
CA CYS A 291 12.42 -3.28 3.53
C CYS A 291 11.49 -4.32 4.19
N SER A 292 10.42 -4.72 3.50
CA SER A 292 9.46 -5.70 4.00
C SER A 292 10.12 -7.07 4.23
N LYS A 293 10.91 -7.56 3.27
CA LYS A 293 11.71 -8.79 3.38
C LYS A 293 12.68 -8.70 4.55
N SER A 294 13.37 -7.57 4.70
CA SER A 294 14.33 -7.34 5.78
C SER A 294 13.65 -7.36 7.15
N ILE A 295 12.48 -6.74 7.29
CA ILE A 295 11.69 -6.75 8.52
C ILE A 295 11.21 -8.16 8.87
N LEU A 296 10.61 -8.88 7.92
CA LEU A 296 10.12 -10.24 8.13
C LEU A 296 11.26 -11.22 8.46
N ALA A 297 12.45 -11.04 7.88
CA ALA A 297 13.64 -11.83 8.17
C ALA A 297 14.35 -11.43 9.47
N ALA A 298 13.89 -10.36 10.15
CA ALA A 298 14.58 -9.72 11.28
C ALA A 298 16.03 -9.27 10.96
N ASN A 299 16.26 -8.84 9.72
CA ASN A 299 17.55 -8.39 9.19
C ASN A 299 17.53 -6.90 8.82
N VAL A 300 17.20 -6.03 9.79
CA VAL A 300 17.03 -4.58 9.59
C VAL A 300 18.29 -3.76 9.96
N GLY A 301 19.35 -4.40 10.44
CA GLY A 301 20.59 -3.74 10.85
C GLY A 301 20.40 -2.87 12.11
N PHE A 302 20.71 -1.58 12.01
CA PHE A 302 20.52 -0.61 13.09
C PHE A 302 19.03 -0.60 13.49
N PHE A 303 18.73 -0.61 14.80
CA PHE A 303 17.37 -0.79 15.36
C PHE A 303 16.78 -2.22 15.32
N GLY A 304 17.58 -3.28 15.16
CA GLY A 304 17.09 -4.67 15.26
C GLY A 304 16.46 -5.04 16.64
N ASP A 305 16.84 -4.33 17.69
CA ASP A 305 16.28 -4.44 19.04
C ASP A 305 14.87 -3.84 19.16
N GLN A 306 14.47 -2.99 18.21
CA GLN A 306 13.16 -2.33 18.18
C GLN A 306 12.05 -3.28 17.72
N PRO A 307 10.78 -3.06 18.12
CA PRO A 307 9.67 -3.95 17.79
C PRO A 307 9.23 -3.82 16.32
N PHE A 308 8.59 -4.87 15.79
CA PHE A 308 7.97 -4.88 14.45
C PHE A 308 7.13 -3.63 14.17
N SER A 309 6.33 -3.19 15.14
CA SER A 309 5.44 -2.03 14.99
C SER A 309 6.16 -0.72 14.67
N MET A 310 7.43 -0.56 15.09
CA MET A 310 8.21 0.64 14.77
C MET A 310 8.63 0.62 13.29
N HIS A 311 9.16 -0.51 12.84
CA HIS A 311 9.60 -0.71 11.45
C HIS A 311 8.42 -0.66 10.47
N GLU A 312 7.35 -1.37 10.79
CA GLU A 312 6.10 -1.37 10.01
C GLU A 312 5.55 0.04 9.84
N ALA A 313 5.54 0.86 10.89
CA ALA A 313 4.98 2.21 10.82
C ALA A 313 5.72 3.10 9.81
N ALA A 314 7.06 2.99 9.74
CA ALA A 314 7.85 3.75 8.78
C ALA A 314 7.55 3.31 7.33
N ILE A 315 7.59 1.99 7.08
CA ILE A 315 7.38 1.43 5.73
C ILE A 315 5.93 1.59 5.28
N ARG A 316 4.96 1.56 6.20
CA ARG A 316 3.56 1.84 5.89
C ARG A 316 3.35 3.26 5.39
N GLU A 317 4.05 4.26 5.94
CA GLU A 317 3.97 5.60 5.38
C GLU A 317 4.55 5.65 3.95
N VAL A 318 5.63 4.92 3.64
CA VAL A 318 6.15 4.81 2.26
C VAL A 318 5.15 4.13 1.33
N ALA A 319 4.49 3.06 1.79
CA ALA A 319 3.55 2.26 1.01
C ALA A 319 2.17 2.92 0.81
N LYS A 320 1.83 3.93 1.61
CA LYS A 320 0.59 4.71 1.46
C LYS A 320 0.52 5.52 0.16
N GLU A 321 1.65 5.75 -0.50
CA GLU A 321 1.65 6.40 -1.81
C GLU A 321 0.92 5.51 -2.84
N SER A 322 -0.06 6.11 -3.52
CA SER A 322 -0.76 5.56 -4.67
C SER A 322 0.20 5.35 -5.84
N ARG A 323 -0.23 4.58 -6.84
CA ARG A 323 0.59 4.24 -8.00
C ARG A 323 1.14 5.48 -8.72
N SER A 324 0.31 6.53 -8.88
CA SER A 324 0.69 7.82 -9.46
C SER A 324 1.73 8.56 -8.62
N SER A 325 1.57 8.55 -7.30
CA SER A 325 2.54 9.18 -6.39
C SER A 325 3.88 8.45 -6.39
N ARG A 326 3.86 7.10 -6.34
CA ARG A 326 5.06 6.26 -6.44
C ARG A 326 5.85 6.53 -7.71
N TYR A 327 5.18 6.70 -8.84
CA TYR A 327 5.82 7.08 -10.12
C TYR A 327 6.55 8.42 -10.00
N TYR A 328 5.87 9.45 -9.49
CA TYR A 328 6.46 10.79 -9.36
C TYR A 328 7.68 10.79 -8.42
N LEU A 329 7.55 10.17 -7.24
CA LEU A 329 8.64 10.08 -6.27
C LEU A 329 9.80 9.25 -6.83
N SER A 330 9.52 8.12 -7.51
CA SER A 330 10.54 7.31 -8.18
C SER A 330 11.32 8.12 -9.21
N LYS A 331 10.62 8.89 -10.04
CA LYS A 331 11.24 9.73 -11.06
C LYS A 331 12.21 10.73 -10.43
N LEU A 332 11.76 11.50 -9.44
CA LEU A 332 12.60 12.50 -8.78
C LEU A 332 13.80 11.88 -8.04
N PHE A 333 13.59 10.76 -7.34
CA PHE A 333 14.66 10.07 -6.63
C PHE A 333 15.72 9.55 -7.59
N LYS A 334 15.32 8.92 -8.69
CA LYS A 334 16.23 8.42 -9.73
C LYS A 334 16.98 9.57 -10.40
N GLU A 335 16.29 10.62 -10.84
CA GLU A 335 16.93 11.80 -11.43
C GLU A 335 17.98 12.41 -10.48
N LYS A 336 17.65 12.50 -9.19
CA LYS A 336 18.61 12.98 -8.18
C LYS A 336 19.80 12.03 -8.05
N MET A 337 19.58 10.74 -7.91
CA MET A 337 20.64 9.73 -7.80
C MET A 337 21.57 9.70 -9.02
N ASP A 338 21.01 9.85 -10.23
CA ASP A 338 21.76 9.82 -11.49
C ASP A 338 22.57 11.10 -11.69
N SER A 339 22.06 12.25 -11.24
CA SER A 339 22.72 13.55 -11.37
C SER A 339 23.89 13.74 -10.39
N VAL A 340 23.86 13.09 -9.22
CA VAL A 340 24.87 13.30 -8.17
C VAL A 340 26.12 12.45 -8.40
N PRO A 341 27.34 13.03 -8.43
CA PRO A 341 28.58 12.26 -8.52
C PRO A 341 28.78 11.32 -7.32
N SER A 342 29.44 10.18 -7.54
CA SER A 342 29.57 9.11 -6.53
C SER A 342 30.25 9.50 -5.22
N HIS A 343 31.09 10.56 -5.25
CA HIS A 343 31.85 11.06 -4.11
C HIS A 343 31.22 12.30 -3.44
N ILE A 344 30.04 12.73 -3.91
CA ILE A 344 29.37 13.94 -3.42
C ILE A 344 28.19 13.56 -2.53
N MET A 345 28.15 14.18 -1.36
CA MET A 345 26.96 14.16 -0.51
C MET A 345 25.91 15.11 -1.06
N SER A 346 24.66 14.67 -1.12
CA SER A 346 23.55 15.51 -1.56
C SER A 346 22.26 15.18 -0.83
N SER A 347 21.32 16.12 -0.87
CA SER A 347 20.01 15.96 -0.26
C SER A 347 18.92 16.52 -1.16
N MET A 348 17.71 15.97 -1.05
CA MET A 348 16.51 16.51 -1.69
C MET A 348 15.33 16.40 -0.73
N LEU A 349 14.46 17.41 -0.74
CA LEU A 349 13.20 17.38 0.00
C LEU A 349 12.02 17.52 -0.98
N VAL A 350 11.11 16.55 -0.97
CA VAL A 350 9.96 16.46 -1.88
C VAL A 350 8.67 16.25 -1.08
N GLU A 351 7.61 16.98 -1.42
CA GLU A 351 6.27 16.75 -0.82
C GLU A 351 5.61 15.52 -1.44
N SER A 352 4.93 14.71 -0.64
CA SER A 352 4.07 13.64 -1.13
C SER A 352 2.96 14.23 -2.02
N PRO A 353 2.80 13.70 -3.24
CA PRO A 353 1.65 13.98 -4.11
C PRO A 353 0.29 13.73 -3.43
N ASP A 354 0.21 12.67 -2.63
CA ASP A 354 -1.07 12.18 -2.08
C ASP A 354 -1.41 12.79 -0.72
N GLU A 355 -0.41 13.25 0.05
CA GLU A 355 -0.62 13.76 1.40
C GLU A 355 0.10 15.09 1.64
N SER A 356 -0.66 16.19 1.61
CA SER A 356 -0.09 17.51 1.92
C SER A 356 0.46 17.58 3.35
N GLY A 357 1.67 18.11 3.47
CA GLY A 357 2.42 18.15 4.73
C GLY A 357 3.22 16.89 5.04
N LYS A 358 3.15 15.84 4.22
CA LYS A 358 4.06 14.70 4.26
C LYS A 358 5.20 14.92 3.28
N PHE A 359 6.43 14.74 3.73
CA PHE A 359 7.62 14.98 2.93
C PHE A 359 8.55 13.76 2.96
N TYR A 360 9.25 13.58 1.84
CA TYR A 360 10.37 12.66 1.73
C TYR A 360 11.67 13.44 1.70
N LEU A 361 12.59 13.08 2.59
CA LEU A 361 13.96 13.57 2.59
C LEU A 361 14.86 12.47 2.04
N LEU A 362 15.36 12.64 0.82
CA LEU A 362 16.41 11.78 0.27
C LEU A 362 17.77 12.32 0.67
N LEU A 363 18.61 11.50 1.28
CA LEU A 363 20.02 11.78 1.54
C LEU A 363 20.90 10.80 0.77
N LEU A 364 21.79 11.33 -0.06
CA LEU A 364 22.81 10.56 -0.76
C LEU A 364 24.13 10.81 -0.04
N VAL A 365 24.67 9.78 0.61
CA VAL A 365 25.88 9.88 1.44
C VAL A 365 26.94 8.93 0.87
N PRO A 366 28.08 9.44 0.37
CA PRO A 366 29.14 8.59 -0.16
C PRO A 366 29.82 7.83 0.99
N GLN A 367 30.09 6.55 0.79
CA GLN A 367 31.00 5.80 1.63
C GLN A 367 32.44 6.19 1.27
N LYS A 368 33.24 6.58 2.28
CA LYS A 368 34.68 6.83 2.13
C LYS A 368 35.45 5.59 2.55
N ASP A 369 36.48 5.22 1.80
CA ASP A 369 37.26 3.99 2.02
C ASP A 369 37.91 3.91 3.42
N GLU A 370 38.14 5.06 4.05
CA GLU A 370 38.79 5.19 5.36
C GLU A 370 37.86 4.89 6.55
N ILE A 371 36.55 4.75 6.33
CA ILE A 371 35.54 4.58 7.37
C ILE A 371 34.95 3.18 7.26
N ASP A 372 34.95 2.41 8.36
CA ASP A 372 34.32 1.11 8.38
C ASP A 372 32.79 1.22 8.17
N TYR A 373 32.18 0.14 7.70
CA TYR A 373 30.79 0.16 7.27
C TYR A 373 29.80 0.50 8.41
N LEU A 374 30.07 0.07 9.64
CA LEU A 374 29.19 0.37 10.77
C LEU A 374 29.26 1.84 11.15
N THR A 375 30.47 2.39 11.28
CA THR A 375 30.68 3.82 11.53
C THR A 375 30.06 4.67 10.42
N TYR A 376 30.18 4.24 9.15
CA TYR A 376 29.51 4.89 8.01
C TYR A 376 27.98 4.91 8.17
N ARG A 377 27.35 3.79 8.54
CA ARG A 377 25.90 3.72 8.82
C ARG A 377 25.49 4.67 9.96
N GLU A 378 26.25 4.72 11.05
CA GLU A 378 26.01 5.64 12.17
C GLU A 378 26.06 7.10 11.73
N HIS A 379 27.05 7.46 10.89
CA HIS A 379 27.16 8.80 10.30
C HIS A 379 25.93 9.15 9.45
N ARG A 380 25.38 8.23 8.65
CA ARG A 380 24.15 8.48 7.87
C ARG A 380 22.95 8.76 8.76
N VAL A 381 22.76 7.97 9.82
CA VAL A 381 21.67 8.18 10.79
C VAL A 381 21.84 9.53 11.51
N ALA A 382 23.06 9.90 11.88
CA ALA A 382 23.35 11.21 12.46
C ALA A 382 23.00 12.37 11.52
N LEU A 383 23.24 12.23 10.21
CA LEU A 383 22.82 13.22 9.21
C LEU A 383 21.29 13.33 9.14
N ILE A 384 20.54 12.23 9.17
CA ILE A 384 19.08 12.28 9.24
C ILE A 384 18.61 13.09 10.46
N ASN A 385 19.17 12.78 11.63
CA ASN A 385 18.84 13.47 12.89
C ASN A 385 19.19 14.96 12.87
N MET A 386 20.17 15.37 12.07
CA MET A 386 20.50 16.78 11.84
C MET A 386 19.54 17.45 10.85
N TYR A 387 19.24 16.80 9.72
CA TYR A 387 18.46 17.39 8.64
C TYR A 387 16.97 17.55 8.98
N CYS A 388 16.38 16.58 9.68
CA CYS A 388 14.94 16.58 9.95
C CYS A 388 14.48 17.80 10.77
N PRO A 389 15.10 18.15 11.91
CA PRO A 389 14.74 19.35 12.68
C PRO A 389 14.89 20.64 11.85
N ILE A 390 15.93 20.74 11.02
CA ILE A 390 16.15 21.89 10.13
C ILE A 390 15.00 22.01 9.12
N ALA A 391 14.55 20.90 8.54
CA ALA A 391 13.44 20.86 7.61
C ALA A 391 12.14 21.38 8.26
N PHE A 392 11.79 20.86 9.45
CA PHE A 392 10.63 21.32 10.21
C PHE A 392 10.74 22.81 10.57
N ALA A 393 11.92 23.29 10.97
CA ALA A 393 12.15 24.68 11.32
C ALA A 393 12.01 25.62 10.10
N ARG A 394 12.49 25.20 8.91
CA ARG A 394 12.40 25.98 7.67
C ARG A 394 10.99 25.96 7.07
N HIS A 395 10.26 24.86 7.21
CA HIS A 395 8.98 24.65 6.53
C HIS A 395 7.85 24.28 7.49
N LYS A 396 7.06 25.29 7.90
CA LYS A 396 5.93 25.12 8.83
C LYS A 396 4.81 24.20 8.33
N LYS A 397 4.75 23.92 7.02
CA LYS A 397 3.76 23.01 6.43
C LYS A 397 4.05 21.54 6.68
N ILE A 398 5.30 21.21 7.03
CA ILE A 398 5.70 19.83 7.25
C ILE A 398 5.07 19.33 8.56
N LYS A 399 4.33 18.24 8.44
CA LYS A 399 3.75 17.48 9.56
C LYS A 399 4.47 16.15 9.73
N LYS A 400 4.96 15.57 8.63
CA LYS A 400 5.62 14.27 8.60
C LYS A 400 6.84 14.32 7.69
N ILE A 401 7.93 13.68 8.09
CA ILE A 401 9.09 13.43 7.24
C ILE A 401 9.40 11.94 7.25
N ILE A 402 9.57 11.38 6.07
CA ILE A 402 10.17 10.07 5.86
C ILE A 402 11.55 10.34 5.27
N ALA A 403 12.58 10.17 6.08
CA ALA A 403 13.96 10.31 5.65
C ALA A 403 14.45 8.96 5.12
N ILE A 404 15.05 8.97 3.93
CA ILE A 404 15.66 7.82 3.26
C ILE A 404 17.11 8.21 2.95
N ALA A 405 18.06 7.62 3.67
CA ALA A 405 19.48 7.80 3.37
C ALA A 405 20.06 6.56 2.70
N THR A 406 20.80 6.77 1.62
CA THR A 406 21.42 5.70 0.83
C THR A 406 22.68 6.22 0.13
N GLU A 407 23.41 5.33 -0.52
CA GLU A 407 24.61 5.64 -1.31
C GLU A 407 24.24 6.39 -2.61
N PRO A 408 25.10 7.32 -3.09
CA PRO A 408 25.14 7.78 -4.47
C PRO A 408 25.34 6.61 -5.48
N LYS A 409 25.23 6.89 -6.77
CA LYS A 409 25.45 5.89 -7.84
C LYS A 409 26.87 5.28 -7.79
N ASN A 410 27.02 4.09 -8.39
CA ASN A 410 28.29 3.36 -8.57
C ASN A 410 29.02 2.96 -7.29
N ASN A 411 28.29 2.73 -6.20
CA ASN A 411 28.87 2.18 -4.96
C ASN A 411 28.89 0.64 -5.01
N SER A 412 29.84 0.00 -4.33
CA SER A 412 30.05 -1.46 -4.38
C SER A 412 28.95 -2.26 -3.67
N GLY A 413 28.21 -1.60 -2.77
CA GLY A 413 26.99 -2.09 -2.15
C GLY A 413 25.99 -0.96 -1.97
N ARG A 414 24.73 -1.30 -1.67
CA ARG A 414 23.68 -0.34 -1.38
C ARG A 414 22.88 -0.78 -0.17
N SER A 415 22.48 0.19 0.64
CA SER A 415 21.55 -0.01 1.74
C SER A 415 20.76 1.25 2.03
N GLU A 416 19.60 1.07 2.66
CA GLU A 416 18.69 2.16 2.98
C GLU A 416 18.53 2.29 4.50
N ASP A 417 18.75 3.50 5.01
CA ASP A 417 18.34 3.92 6.35
C ASP A 417 17.03 4.70 6.21
N ILE A 418 15.94 4.17 6.76
CA ILE A 418 14.62 4.80 6.71
C ILE A 418 14.18 5.21 8.11
N ILE A 419 13.92 6.50 8.31
CA ILE A 419 13.42 7.05 9.58
C ILE A 419 12.15 7.84 9.31
N TYR A 420 11.09 7.49 10.04
CA TYR A 420 9.83 8.21 10.03
C TYR A 420 9.71 9.11 11.26
N ILE A 421 9.53 10.41 11.03
CA ILE A 421 9.30 11.41 12.08
C ILE A 421 7.94 12.06 11.84
N HIS A 422 7.10 12.04 12.88
CA HIS A 422 5.81 12.70 12.90
C HIS A 422 5.84 13.85 13.90
N PHE A 423 5.64 15.07 13.40
CA PHE A 423 5.63 16.29 14.21
C PHE A 423 4.41 17.15 13.82
N PRO A 424 3.22 16.83 14.35
CA PRO A 424 1.96 17.42 13.87
C PRO A 424 1.74 18.86 14.34
N LYS A 425 2.45 19.32 15.37
CA LYS A 425 2.34 20.69 15.91
C LYS A 425 3.48 21.54 15.37
N PRO A 426 3.27 22.84 15.12
CA PRO A 426 4.38 23.73 14.79
C PRO A 426 5.44 23.74 15.89
N MET A 427 6.72 23.73 15.48
CA MET A 427 7.84 23.85 16.39
C MET A 427 7.76 25.16 17.19
N PRO A 428 8.01 25.13 18.51
CA PRO A 428 8.10 26.33 19.34
C PRO A 428 9.02 27.38 18.72
N ARG A 429 8.69 28.67 18.89
CA ARG A 429 9.42 29.77 18.24
C ARG A 429 10.90 29.81 18.64
N ASP A 430 11.19 29.55 19.91
CA ASP A 430 12.55 29.63 20.46
C ASP A 430 13.41 28.47 19.94
N GLU A 431 12.91 27.24 20.03
CA GLU A 431 13.55 26.04 19.46
C GLU A 431 13.80 26.20 17.95
N ARG A 432 12.82 26.74 17.22
CA ARG A 432 12.95 27.05 15.81
C ARG A 432 14.06 28.07 15.54
N ALA A 433 14.15 29.13 16.34
CA ALA A 433 15.18 30.15 16.18
C ALA A 433 16.58 29.60 16.45
N GLU A 434 16.72 28.73 17.45
CA GLU A 434 17.96 28.03 17.78
C GLU A 434 18.42 27.11 16.64
N ILE A 435 17.52 26.26 16.13
CA ILE A 435 17.82 25.36 15.00
C ILE A 435 18.21 26.15 13.76
N LEU A 436 17.47 27.23 13.43
CA LEU A 436 17.79 28.06 12.26
C LEU A 436 19.10 28.82 12.43
N LYS A 437 19.47 29.22 13.65
CA LYS A 437 20.77 29.84 13.95
C LYS A 437 21.90 28.84 13.78
N ALA A 438 21.76 27.63 14.33
CA ALA A 438 22.74 26.55 14.20
C ALA A 438 22.91 26.09 12.74
N ALA A 439 21.84 26.16 11.94
CA ALA A 439 21.84 25.76 10.54
C ALA A 439 22.35 26.84 9.55
N ARG A 440 22.78 28.03 10.01
CA ARG A 440 23.25 29.11 9.11
C ARG A 440 24.52 28.73 8.34
N ASP A 441 25.40 28.00 9.00
CA ASP A 441 26.72 27.63 8.45
C ASP A 441 26.70 26.25 7.76
N ILE A 442 25.54 25.58 7.77
CA ILE A 442 25.37 24.26 7.15
C ILE A 442 24.51 24.43 5.90
N ASN A 443 25.11 24.19 4.73
CA ASN A 443 24.42 24.23 3.44
C ASN A 443 23.51 22.99 3.25
N VAL A 444 22.53 22.86 4.14
CA VAL A 444 21.53 21.79 4.20
C VAL A 444 20.40 22.12 3.24
N MET A 445 19.96 21.17 2.41
CA MET A 445 18.74 21.26 1.59
C MET A 445 18.70 22.43 0.58
N SER A 446 19.69 22.52 -0.32
CA SER A 446 19.67 23.50 -1.42
C SER A 446 18.55 23.27 -2.44
N ASP A 447 18.04 22.04 -2.54
CA ASP A 447 17.13 21.62 -3.60
C ASP A 447 15.77 21.19 -3.01
N PHE A 448 14.80 22.11 -3.04
CA PHE A 448 13.40 21.88 -2.68
C PHE A 448 12.54 21.81 -3.95
N VAL A 449 11.74 20.76 -4.13
CA VAL A 449 10.88 20.58 -5.32
C VAL A 449 9.40 20.55 -4.89
N PRO A 450 8.63 21.65 -5.06
CA PRO A 450 7.20 21.67 -4.77
C PRO A 450 6.38 20.97 -5.87
N TRP A 451 5.33 20.25 -5.44
CA TRP A 451 4.39 19.50 -6.30
C TRP A 451 3.74 20.31 -7.45
N LYS A 452 3.55 21.63 -7.28
CA LYS A 452 2.86 22.48 -8.26
C LYS A 452 3.72 23.01 -9.42
N GLN A 453 4.99 22.60 -9.55
CA GLN A 453 5.84 23.02 -10.67
C GLN A 453 6.23 21.81 -11.52
N SER A 454 5.91 21.88 -12.82
CA SER A 454 6.56 21.04 -13.83
C SER A 454 8.06 21.30 -13.72
N ALA A 455 8.83 20.26 -13.39
CA ALA A 455 10.26 20.36 -13.22
C ALA A 455 10.92 20.81 -14.53
N THR A 456 11.13 22.11 -14.68
CA THR A 456 12.16 22.63 -15.58
C THR A 456 13.47 22.46 -14.83
N ILE A 457 14.09 21.30 -15.03
CA ILE A 457 15.41 20.96 -14.51
C ILE A 457 16.40 21.93 -15.16
N LYS A 458 16.81 22.99 -14.44
CA LYS A 458 17.99 23.76 -14.81
C LYS A 458 19.20 22.93 -14.38
N HIS A 459 20.07 22.60 -15.33
CA HIS A 459 21.40 22.07 -15.06
C HIS A 459 22.10 23.00 -14.05
N TYR A 460 22.38 22.48 -12.86
CA TYR A 460 23.14 23.20 -11.85
C TYR A 460 24.63 23.00 -12.12
N THR A 461 25.30 24.06 -12.55
CA THR A 461 26.76 24.16 -12.54
C THR A 461 27.18 24.58 -11.12
N PRO A 462 28.17 23.94 -10.47
CA PRO A 462 28.54 24.27 -9.10
C PRO A 462 29.11 25.69 -9.02
N PRO A 463 28.69 26.54 -8.06
CA PRO A 463 29.42 27.74 -7.72
C PRO A 463 30.65 27.36 -6.88
N ASN A 464 31.78 27.95 -7.27
CA ASN A 464 33.08 27.85 -6.60
C ASN A 464 32.97 27.81 -5.06
N SER A 465 33.64 26.83 -4.46
CA SER A 465 33.74 26.63 -3.03
C SER A 465 34.52 27.77 -2.36
N ASN A 466 33.80 28.79 -1.88
CA ASN A 466 34.32 29.67 -0.85
C ASN A 466 33.86 29.14 0.53
N MET A 467 34.42 28.00 0.94
CA MET A 467 34.38 27.63 2.36
C MET A 467 35.43 28.46 3.09
N GLN A 468 35.00 29.21 4.09
CA GLN A 468 35.88 29.89 5.03
C GLN A 468 36.79 28.85 5.68
N LYS A 469 38.13 29.01 5.55
CA LYS A 469 39.09 28.07 6.12
C LYS A 469 39.02 28.11 7.65
N LEU A 470 38.46 27.06 8.27
CA LEU A 470 38.52 26.83 9.70
C LEU A 470 39.97 26.64 10.17
N GLY A 471 40.34 27.26 11.28
CA GLY A 471 41.67 27.13 11.86
C GLY A 471 41.90 25.72 12.42
N ARG A 472 43.07 25.12 12.18
CA ARG A 472 43.45 23.77 12.66
C ARG A 472 43.15 23.49 14.14
N ASN A 473 43.12 24.52 14.98
CA ASN A 473 42.90 24.40 16.43
C ASN A 473 41.49 24.82 16.89
N GLU A 474 40.60 25.25 16.00
CA GLU A 474 39.23 25.62 16.34
C GLU A 474 38.35 24.39 16.61
N PRO A 475 37.28 24.51 17.42
CA PRO A 475 36.29 23.44 17.58
C PRO A 475 35.74 23.03 16.23
N CYS A 476 35.78 21.74 15.94
CA CYS A 476 35.34 21.24 14.66
C CYS A 476 33.81 21.43 14.53
N TYR A 477 33.38 21.86 13.34
CA TYR A 477 31.97 22.03 12.98
C TYR A 477 31.12 20.74 13.11
N CYS A 478 31.77 19.59 13.32
CA CYS A 478 31.16 18.29 13.59
C CYS A 478 30.46 18.20 14.96
N GLY A 479 30.60 19.21 15.84
CA GLY A 479 29.96 19.22 17.16
C GLY A 479 30.56 18.24 18.16
N SER A 480 31.64 17.52 17.80
CA SER A 480 32.28 16.49 18.64
C SER A 480 33.05 17.04 19.85
N GLY A 481 33.13 18.36 20.01
CA GLY A 481 33.98 19.03 20.99
C GLY A 481 35.49 18.94 20.71
N LYS A 482 35.93 18.25 19.65
CA LYS A 482 37.34 18.10 19.27
C LYS A 482 37.81 19.24 18.36
N LYS A 483 39.13 19.53 18.38
CA LYS A 483 39.77 20.48 17.46
C LYS A 483 39.70 19.97 16.01
N TYR A 484 39.57 20.87 15.02
CA TYR A 484 39.44 20.55 13.60
C TYR A 484 40.50 19.54 13.14
N LYS A 485 41.79 19.74 13.44
CA LYS A 485 42.90 18.81 13.11
C LYS A 485 42.82 17.40 13.69
N LYS A 486 41.86 17.15 14.59
CA LYS A 486 41.63 15.85 15.25
C LYS A 486 40.22 15.30 14.96
N CYS A 487 39.41 15.98 14.14
CA CYS A 487 38.09 15.52 13.67
C CYS A 487 38.10 15.45 12.13
N HIS A 488 38.34 16.57 11.44
CA HIS A 488 38.13 16.70 9.99
C HIS A 488 39.23 17.50 9.24
N GLY A 489 40.34 17.86 9.90
CA GLY A 489 41.35 18.78 9.37
C GLY A 489 42.78 18.31 9.41
#